data_AF-A0A528ISI2-F1
#
_entry.id   AF-A0A528ISI2-F1
#
_cell.length_a   1.000
_cell.length_b   1.000
_cell.length_c   1.000
_cell.angle_alpha   90.00
_cell.angle_beta   90.00
_cell.angle_gamma   90.00
#
_symmetry.space_group_name_H-M   'P 1'
#
loop_
_entity.id
_entity.type
_entity.pdbx_description
1 polymer ?
#
loop_
_entity_poly.entity_id
_entity_poly.type
_entity_poly.pdbx_seq_one_letter_code
_entity_poly.pdbx_strand_id
1 'polypeptide(L)'
;PKVQGDLEKIKAAVELMANAKRPILYTGGGVINSGPEASHLLRELVDLTGFPITSTLMGLGAYPASGKNWMGMLGMHGTYEANMAMHDCDVMVCIGARFDDRITGRLTAFSPNSKKIHIDIDPSSINKNVHTDVP
;
A
#
# COMPACT_ATOMS: atom_id res chain seq x y z
N PRO A 1 -13.90 -14.69 8.17
CA PRO A 1 -12.83 -14.12 7.30
C PRO A 1 -11.82 -15.19 6.88
N LYS A 2 -11.35 -15.15 5.63
CA LYS A 2 -10.24 -16.01 5.17
C LYS A 2 -8.94 -15.39 5.67
N VAL A 3 -8.24 -16.08 6.56
CA VAL A 3 -7.01 -15.57 7.21
C VAL A 3 -5.73 -16.00 6.48
N GLN A 4 -5.82 -17.02 5.63
CA GLN A 4 -4.70 -17.51 4.85
C GLN A 4 -4.75 -16.92 3.45
N GLY A 5 -3.68 -16.21 3.06
CA GLY A 5 -3.50 -15.71 1.70
C GLY A 5 -3.40 -16.83 0.67
N ASP A 6 -3.77 -16.51 -0.56
CA ASP A 6 -3.60 -17.42 -1.70
C ASP A 6 -2.13 -17.40 -2.14
N LEU A 7 -1.44 -18.55 -2.09
CA LEU A 7 -0.01 -18.65 -2.38
C LEU A 7 0.34 -18.24 -3.80
N GLU A 8 -0.53 -18.53 -4.78
CA GLU A 8 -0.25 -18.16 -6.18
C GLU A 8 -0.37 -16.65 -6.38
N LYS A 9 -1.30 -16.01 -5.67
CA LYS A 9 -1.40 -14.54 -5.67
C LYS A 9 -0.25 -13.87 -4.93
N ILE A 10 0.20 -14.46 -3.82
CA ILE A 10 1.39 -13.97 -3.11
C ILE A 10 2.61 -14.04 -4.02
N LYS A 11 2.81 -15.15 -4.74
CA LYS A 11 3.90 -15.26 -5.73
C LYS A 11 3.80 -14.21 -6.83
N ALA A 12 2.60 -13.99 -7.39
CA ALA A 12 2.37 -12.97 -8.41
C ALA A 12 2.66 -11.55 -7.89
N ALA A 13 2.26 -11.25 -6.64
CA ALA A 13 2.59 -9.98 -5.99
C ALA A 13 4.11 -9.80 -5.83
N VAL A 14 4.81 -10.83 -5.36
CA VAL A 14 6.28 -10.80 -5.21
C VAL A 14 6.97 -10.62 -6.56
N GLU A 15 6.49 -11.27 -7.62
CA GLU A 15 7.04 -11.11 -8.98
C GLU A 15 6.87 -9.68 -9.51
N LEU A 16 5.70 -9.06 -9.30
CA LEU A 16 5.48 -7.65 -9.62
C LEU A 16 6.41 -6.74 -8.83
N MET A 17 6.54 -6.97 -7.53
CA MET A 17 7.43 -6.20 -6.66
C MET A 17 8.90 -6.32 -7.11
N ALA A 18 9.37 -7.52 -7.45
CA ALA A 18 10.75 -7.76 -7.86
C ALA A 18 11.11 -7.07 -9.18
N ASN A 19 10.14 -6.87 -10.08
CA ASN A 19 10.35 -6.21 -11.37
C ASN A 19 10.02 -4.71 -11.36
N ALA A 20 9.59 -4.16 -10.23
CA ALA A 20 9.22 -2.76 -10.09
C ALA A 20 10.44 -1.83 -10.18
N LYS A 21 10.32 -0.75 -10.95
CA LYS A 21 11.34 0.31 -11.04
C LYS A 21 11.04 1.48 -10.11
N ARG A 22 9.76 1.73 -9.83
CA ARG A 22 9.26 2.79 -8.94
C ARG A 22 8.16 2.24 -8.03
N PRO A 23 8.46 1.27 -7.16
CA PRO A 23 7.48 0.69 -6.26
C PRO A 23 7.11 1.64 -5.12
N ILE A 24 5.92 1.50 -4.56
CA ILE A 24 5.51 2.17 -3.32
C ILE A 24 4.66 1.25 -2.44
N LEU A 25 4.95 1.26 -1.14
CA LEU A 25 4.10 0.62 -0.13
C LEU A 25 3.06 1.63 0.35
N TYR A 26 1.79 1.29 0.21
CA TYR A 26 0.65 2.06 0.65
C TYR A 26 -0.07 1.33 1.78
N THR A 27 0.03 1.86 3.01
CA THR A 27 -0.42 1.13 4.21
C THR A 27 -1.63 1.78 4.88
N GLY A 28 -2.53 0.95 5.40
CA GLY A 28 -3.77 1.39 6.03
C GLY A 28 -3.94 0.91 7.47
N GLY A 29 -5.08 1.27 8.06
CA GLY A 29 -5.43 0.84 9.41
C GLY A 29 -5.57 -0.68 9.58
N GLY A 30 -5.71 -1.44 8.50
CA GLY A 30 -5.68 -2.91 8.55
C GLY A 30 -4.35 -3.45 9.09
N VAL A 31 -3.22 -2.77 8.85
CA VAL A 31 -1.93 -3.17 9.45
C VAL A 31 -1.96 -2.98 10.97
N ILE A 32 -2.43 -1.82 11.44
CA ILE A 32 -2.58 -1.51 12.87
C ILE A 32 -3.53 -2.51 13.54
N ASN A 33 -4.69 -2.76 12.92
CA ASN A 33 -5.72 -3.65 13.44
C ASN A 33 -5.29 -5.11 13.49
N SER A 34 -4.30 -5.50 12.66
CA SER A 34 -3.71 -6.85 12.68
C SER A 34 -2.66 -7.03 13.80
N GLY A 35 -2.39 -5.98 14.56
CA GLY A 35 -1.56 -6.03 15.76
C GLY A 35 -0.07 -5.70 15.53
N PRO A 36 0.74 -5.68 16.60
CA PRO A 36 2.14 -5.27 16.55
C PRO A 36 2.99 -6.11 15.59
N GLU A 37 2.70 -7.40 15.48
CA GLU A 37 3.45 -8.32 14.61
C GLU A 37 3.29 -7.95 13.12
N ALA A 38 2.10 -7.51 12.70
CA ALA A 38 1.90 -7.03 11.33
C ALA A 38 2.73 -5.76 11.03
N SER A 39 2.88 -4.89 12.02
CA SER A 39 3.76 -3.71 11.90
C SER A 39 5.24 -4.09 11.87
N HIS A 40 5.63 -5.14 12.60
CA HIS A 40 6.99 -5.68 12.55
C HIS A 40 7.31 -6.27 11.17
N LEU A 41 6.47 -7.17 10.67
CA LEU A 41 6.63 -7.77 9.34
C LEU A 41 6.62 -6.74 8.21
N LEU A 42 5.81 -5.67 8.34
CA LEU A 42 5.85 -4.55 7.41
C LEU A 42 7.22 -3.85 7.40
N ARG A 43 7.82 -3.65 8.57
CA ARG A 43 9.15 -3.02 8.67
C ARG A 43 10.23 -3.92 8.11
N GLU A 44 10.17 -5.23 8.37
CA GLU A 44 11.05 -6.20 7.72
C GLU A 44 10.91 -6.15 6.20
N LEU A 45 9.68 -6.09 5.68
CA LEU A 45 9.45 -5.97 4.25
C LEU A 45 10.05 -4.69 3.68
N VAL A 46 9.92 -3.56 4.37
CA VAL A 46 10.54 -2.28 3.98
C VAL A 46 12.07 -2.41 3.98
N ASP A 47 12.66 -3.04 5.01
CA ASP A 47 14.11 -3.19 5.13
C ASP A 47 14.68 -4.11 4.06
N LEU A 48 13.97 -5.19 3.72
CA LEU A 48 14.36 -6.15 2.67
C LEU A 48 14.28 -5.54 1.27
N THR A 49 13.24 -4.76 1.00
CA THR A 49 12.96 -4.23 -0.34
C THR A 49 13.57 -2.86 -0.59
N GLY A 50 13.79 -2.08 0.47
CA GLY A 50 14.17 -0.67 0.38
C GLY A 50 13.08 0.21 -0.24
N PHE A 51 11.84 -0.27 -0.35
CA PHE A 51 10.76 0.50 -1.00
C PHE A 51 10.37 1.73 -0.18
N PRO A 52 10.01 2.85 -0.83
CA PRO A 52 9.39 3.96 -0.12
C PRO A 52 8.02 3.53 0.42
N ILE A 53 7.65 4.07 1.59
CA ILE A 53 6.40 3.74 2.28
C ILE A 53 5.64 5.00 2.67
N THR A 54 4.33 4.96 2.42
CA THR A 54 3.36 5.94 2.89
C THR A 54 2.20 5.24 3.60
N SER A 55 1.46 5.99 4.41
CA SER A 55 0.27 5.48 5.10
C SER A 55 -0.90 6.42 4.96
N THR A 56 -2.10 5.85 4.94
CA THR A 56 -3.32 6.59 5.30
C THR A 56 -3.19 7.16 6.72
N LEU A 57 -4.06 8.11 7.07
CA LEU A 57 -4.24 8.57 8.45
C LEU A 57 -4.41 7.41 9.44
N MET A 58 -5.18 6.39 9.06
CA MET A 58 -5.46 5.23 9.90
C MET A 58 -4.28 4.26 10.03
N GLY A 59 -3.30 4.34 9.13
CA GLY A 59 -2.10 3.50 9.14
C GLY A 59 -0.90 4.15 9.86
N LEU A 60 -1.03 5.41 10.32
CA LEU A 60 0.06 6.09 11.03
C LEU A 60 0.48 5.29 12.27
N GLY A 61 1.79 5.09 12.40
CA GLY A 61 2.40 4.27 13.46
C GLY A 61 2.78 2.85 13.01
N ALA A 62 2.26 2.37 11.87
CA ALA A 62 2.64 1.06 11.33
C ALA A 62 4.14 1.04 10.98
N TYR A 63 4.61 2.12 10.34
CA TYR A 63 6.02 2.40 10.10
C TYR A 63 6.46 3.65 10.89
N PRO A 64 7.68 3.67 11.49
CA PRO A 64 8.14 4.83 12.26
C PRO A 64 8.35 6.05 11.37
N ALA A 65 7.84 7.21 11.80
CA ALA A 65 7.96 8.47 11.05
C ALA A 65 9.42 8.96 10.89
N SER A 66 10.34 8.47 11.74
CA SER A 66 11.78 8.74 11.63
C SER A 66 12.52 7.77 10.70
N GLY A 67 11.82 6.78 10.13
CA GLY A 67 12.42 5.78 9.24
C GLY A 67 12.81 6.38 7.90
N LYS A 68 13.96 5.95 7.36
CA LYS A 68 14.55 6.50 6.12
C LYS A 68 13.66 6.36 4.87
N ASN A 69 12.77 5.37 4.86
CA ASN A 69 11.87 5.07 3.74
C ASN A 69 10.51 5.79 3.85
N TRP A 70 10.27 6.52 4.94
CA TRP A 70 8.99 7.16 5.21
C TRP A 70 8.78 8.39 4.34
N MET A 71 7.71 8.38 3.54
CA MET A 71 7.35 9.48 2.64
C MET A 71 6.39 10.49 3.28
N GLY A 72 5.90 10.20 4.49
CA GLY A 72 4.79 10.94 5.09
C GLY A 72 3.43 10.33 4.76
N MET A 73 2.39 10.93 5.33
CA MET A 73 1.00 10.59 5.03
C MET A 73 0.65 11.05 3.61
N LEU A 74 -0.10 10.26 2.85
CA LEU A 74 -0.68 10.66 1.56
C LEU A 74 -2.11 11.20 1.70
N GLY A 75 -2.65 11.73 0.60
CA GLY A 75 -4.03 12.16 0.45
C GLY A 75 -4.18 13.68 0.46
N MET A 76 -5.42 14.15 0.67
CA MET A 76 -5.80 15.57 0.58
C MET A 76 -4.94 16.52 1.45
N HIS A 77 -4.48 16.05 2.61
CA HIS A 77 -3.59 16.78 3.52
C HIS A 77 -2.26 16.04 3.71
N GLY A 78 -1.93 15.17 2.76
CA GLY A 78 -0.68 14.43 2.76
C GLY A 78 0.50 15.28 2.28
N THR A 79 1.69 14.73 2.41
CA THR A 79 2.91 15.31 1.86
C THR A 79 2.86 15.30 0.33
N TYR A 80 3.49 16.30 -0.27
CA TYR A 80 3.57 16.40 -1.72
C TYR A 80 4.32 15.18 -2.30
N GLU A 81 5.40 14.78 -1.63
CA GLU A 81 6.27 13.67 -2.01
C GLU A 81 5.54 12.34 -1.99
N ALA A 82 4.73 12.06 -0.97
CA ALA A 82 3.92 10.84 -0.91
C ALA A 82 2.89 10.80 -2.05
N ASN A 83 2.21 11.93 -2.30
CA ASN A 83 1.21 12.03 -3.36
C ASN A 83 1.82 11.86 -4.76
N MET A 84 2.97 12.49 -5.03
CA MET A 84 3.67 12.35 -6.31
C MET A 84 4.23 10.94 -6.50
N ALA A 85 4.83 10.35 -5.46
CA ALA A 85 5.32 8.98 -5.53
C ALA A 85 4.19 7.97 -5.76
N MET A 86 3.01 8.19 -5.15
CA MET A 86 1.81 7.39 -5.41
C MET A 86 1.27 7.57 -6.84
N HIS A 87 1.35 8.77 -7.41
CA HIS A 87 0.90 9.04 -8.76
C HIS A 87 1.80 8.39 -9.82
N ASP A 88 3.13 8.50 -9.65
CA ASP A 88 4.12 8.10 -10.66
C ASP A 88 4.68 6.68 -10.48
N CYS A 89 4.24 5.95 -9.44
CA CYS A 89 4.67 4.57 -9.21
C CYS A 89 4.27 3.66 -10.38
N ASP A 90 5.08 2.62 -10.59
CA ASP A 90 4.77 1.55 -11.54
C ASP A 90 4.19 0.31 -10.85
N VAL A 91 4.47 0.13 -9.55
CA VAL A 91 3.83 -0.89 -8.70
C VAL A 91 3.41 -0.25 -7.38
N MET A 92 2.12 -0.37 -7.05
CA MET A 92 1.55 0.04 -5.77
C MET A 92 1.15 -1.18 -4.95
N VAL A 93 1.68 -1.29 -3.74
CA VAL A 93 1.33 -2.37 -2.81
C VAL A 93 0.44 -1.80 -1.70
N CYS A 94 -0.87 -1.94 -1.88
CA CYS A 94 -1.88 -1.52 -0.92
C CYS A 94 -2.07 -2.60 0.15
N ILE A 95 -1.69 -2.31 1.40
CA ILE A 95 -1.73 -3.27 2.52
C ILE A 95 -2.69 -2.75 3.58
N GLY A 96 -3.84 -3.42 3.73
CA GLY A 96 -4.82 -3.12 4.76
C GLY A 96 -5.41 -1.71 4.67
N ALA A 97 -5.44 -1.12 3.48
CA ALA A 97 -6.04 0.17 3.23
C ALA A 97 -7.23 0.05 2.27
N ARG A 98 -8.18 0.97 2.41
CA ARG A 98 -9.22 1.19 1.41
C ARG A 98 -8.85 2.38 0.56
N PHE A 99 -9.23 2.36 -0.71
CA PHE A 99 -9.07 3.48 -1.64
C PHE A 99 -10.18 4.52 -1.42
N ASP A 100 -10.10 5.23 -0.29
CA ASP A 100 -11.05 6.28 0.09
C ASP A 100 -10.94 7.52 -0.81
N ASP A 101 -12.00 8.32 -0.90
CA ASP A 101 -12.05 9.53 -1.75
C ASP A 101 -11.06 10.61 -1.28
N ARG A 102 -10.80 10.71 0.03
CA ARG A 102 -9.80 11.63 0.60
C ARG A 102 -8.36 11.28 0.27
N ILE A 103 -8.13 10.06 -0.20
CA ILE A 103 -6.82 9.58 -0.67
C ILE A 103 -6.74 9.68 -2.19
N THR A 104 -7.75 9.14 -2.87
CA THR A 104 -7.72 8.99 -4.33
C THR A 104 -8.03 10.27 -5.09
N GLY A 105 -8.82 11.17 -4.49
CA GLY A 105 -9.30 12.39 -5.16
C GLY A 105 -10.03 12.04 -6.46
N ARG A 106 -9.38 12.32 -7.60
CA ARG A 106 -9.90 11.93 -8.92
C ARG A 106 -9.38 10.54 -9.29
N LEU A 107 -10.26 9.53 -9.23
CA LEU A 107 -9.92 8.12 -9.53
C LEU A 107 -9.19 7.91 -10.86
N THR A 108 -9.57 8.63 -11.92
CA THR A 108 -8.91 8.50 -13.25
C THR A 108 -7.46 9.00 -13.27
N ALA A 109 -7.07 9.83 -12.29
CA ALA A 109 -5.72 10.32 -12.11
C ALA A 109 -4.99 9.63 -10.94
N PHE A 110 -5.65 8.67 -10.26
CA PHE A 110 -5.03 7.98 -9.14
C PHE A 110 -4.13 6.86 -9.67
N SER A 111 -2.81 7.12 -9.63
CA SER A 111 -1.79 6.15 -10.00
C SER A 111 -2.03 5.51 -11.38
N PRO A 112 -2.13 6.33 -12.45
CA PRO A 112 -2.69 5.93 -13.74
C PRO A 112 -1.91 4.81 -14.44
N ASN A 113 -0.60 4.71 -14.20
CA ASN A 113 0.29 3.79 -14.92
C ASN A 113 0.77 2.61 -14.06
N SER A 114 0.29 2.47 -12.82
CA SER A 114 0.78 1.43 -11.92
C SER A 114 -0.01 0.13 -12.02
N LYS A 115 0.71 -0.96 -11.79
CA LYS A 115 0.16 -2.25 -11.34
C LYS A 115 -0.20 -2.16 -9.86
N LYS A 116 -1.38 -2.62 -9.49
CA LYS A 116 -1.93 -2.44 -8.13
C LYS A 116 -2.14 -3.79 -7.47
N ILE A 117 -1.41 -4.02 -6.39
CA ILE A 117 -1.59 -5.14 -5.48
C ILE A 117 -2.46 -4.63 -4.32
N HIS A 118 -3.50 -5.36 -3.94
CA HIS A 118 -4.39 -4.95 -2.83
C HIS A 118 -4.64 -6.11 -1.89
N ILE A 119 -4.14 -5.97 -0.66
CA ILE A 119 -4.28 -6.94 0.41
C ILE A 119 -5.31 -6.40 1.39
N ASP A 120 -6.49 -7.01 1.43
CA ASP A 120 -7.55 -6.69 2.39
C ASP A 120 -8.22 -7.97 2.91
N ILE A 121 -8.60 -7.97 4.18
CA ILE A 121 -9.30 -9.09 4.82
C ILE A 121 -10.79 -9.12 4.43
N ASP A 122 -11.33 -7.97 4.00
CA ASP A 122 -12.71 -7.81 3.55
C ASP A 122 -12.78 -7.88 2.02
N PRO A 123 -13.32 -8.98 1.44
CA PRO A 123 -13.44 -9.14 0.00
C PRO A 123 -14.29 -8.05 -0.67
N SER A 124 -15.19 -7.39 0.07
CA SER A 124 -16.03 -6.31 -0.48
C SER A 124 -15.27 -5.00 -0.70
N SER A 125 -14.07 -4.88 -0.14
CA SER A 125 -13.19 -3.71 -0.34
C SER A 125 -12.34 -3.84 -1.61
N ILE A 126 -12.09 -5.08 -2.08
CA ILE A 126 -11.33 -5.38 -3.29
C ILE A 126 -12.11 -4.96 -4.54
N ASN A 127 -11.45 -4.30 -5.50
CA ASN A 127 -12.04 -3.82 -6.76
C ASN A 127 -13.28 -2.89 -6.60
N LYS A 128 -13.53 -2.37 -5.40
CA LYS A 128 -14.70 -1.51 -5.12
C LYS A 128 -14.59 -0.14 -5.80
N ASN A 129 -13.47 0.55 -5.59
CA ASN A 129 -13.24 1.91 -6.09
C ASN A 129 -12.13 1.95 -7.16
N VAL A 130 -11.11 1.12 -7.00
CA VAL A 130 -9.93 1.06 -7.87
C VAL A 130 -9.74 -0.39 -8.30
N HIS A 131 -9.56 -0.60 -9.60
CA HIS A 131 -9.24 -1.92 -10.14
C HIS A 131 -7.83 -2.36 -9.74
N THR A 132 -7.69 -3.61 -9.29
CA THR A 132 -6.44 -4.18 -8.81
C THR A 132 -6.01 -5.36 -9.68
N ASP A 133 -4.72 -5.41 -10.01
CA ASP A 133 -4.14 -6.49 -10.83
C ASP A 133 -3.97 -7.78 -10.00
N VAL A 134 -3.61 -7.64 -8.71
CA VAL A 134 -3.44 -8.76 -7.78
C VAL A 134 -4.22 -8.48 -6.48
N PRO A 135 -5.40 -9.10 -6.30
CA PRO A 135 -6.28 -8.90 -5.13
C PRO A 135 -6.13 -9.93 -4.02
#